data_AF-Q6AS97-F1
#
_entry.id   AF-Q6AS97-F1
#
_cell.length_a   1.000
_cell.length_b   1.000
_cell.length_c   1.000
_cell.angle_alpha   90.00
_cell.angle_beta   90.00
_cell.angle_gamma   90.00
#
_symmetry.space_group_name_H-M   'P 1'
#
loop_
_entity.id
_entity.type
_entity.pdbx_description
1 polymer ?
#
loop_
_entity_poly.entity_id
_entity_poly.type
_entity_poly.pdbx_seq_one_letter_code
_entity_poly.pdbx_strand_id
1 'polypeptide(L)'
;MKIDSVFLLSLVYAVVNALFLVRGISNGGFLFDEQWVKISPISYLLSYMFQLLSIVYIVFFYFVAKTKLERDSLLFVNKRSGLVVLIIQVAFWLFCIYTGSGIAGSKFRFAEVNLLNYVFVIVKPDLLAILTIPFISNNKVCKYNLLFLGFSLMSRGWMGSVFIVFLLYLVRNEIYFKAKNSIKFFLLFIALILSLPFIDGLKWGLRKGIAVNEIIINVVGNYNFDFFGKIIFSVISRFQHLNYSASLIENREMYWDLFLNRNFRTFFENGILYEIFIKIFPSFSRPDLNLVLSGAYLKGEVYNVDPGMAGWIGLLGFSSVFFFMFVFCIHFVPLFVGARYLGARYVRLFSLFSLLYLFHGWFAPFLDFTLYSVIYYFFFKKIKIWG
;
A
#
# COMPACT_ATOMS: atom_id res chain seq x y z
N MET A 1 -19.20 -19.58 -8.49
CA MET A 1 -17.73 -19.59 -8.68
C MET A 1 -17.05 -18.90 -7.49
N LYS A 2 -15.99 -19.48 -6.93
CA LYS A 2 -15.18 -18.85 -5.88
C LYS A 2 -14.11 -17.99 -6.56
N ILE A 3 -14.05 -16.70 -6.24
CA ILE A 3 -13.01 -15.80 -6.76
C ILE A 3 -11.97 -15.61 -5.66
N ASP A 4 -10.72 -15.86 -6.01
CA ASP A 4 -9.58 -15.65 -5.13
C ASP A 4 -9.13 -14.19 -5.23
N SER A 5 -9.13 -13.49 -4.10
CA SER A 5 -8.84 -12.06 -4.05
C SER A 5 -7.43 -11.72 -4.52
N VAL A 6 -6.45 -12.62 -4.32
CA VAL A 6 -5.07 -12.39 -4.75
C VAL A 6 -4.99 -12.37 -6.27
N PHE A 7 -5.56 -13.39 -6.93
CA PHE A 7 -5.62 -13.45 -8.38
C PHE A 7 -6.42 -12.29 -8.99
N LEU A 8 -7.54 -11.90 -8.35
CA LEU A 8 -8.31 -10.74 -8.79
C LEU A 8 -7.47 -9.46 -8.76
N LEU A 9 -6.75 -9.20 -7.66
CA LEU A 9 -5.90 -8.03 -7.54
C LEU A 9 -4.71 -8.07 -8.51
N SER A 10 -4.08 -9.23 -8.69
CA SER A 10 -3.03 -9.44 -9.70
C SER A 10 -3.53 -9.15 -11.10
N LEU A 11 -4.75 -9.59 -11.44
CA LEU A 11 -5.36 -9.32 -12.74
C LEU A 11 -5.64 -7.83 -12.93
N VAL A 12 -6.16 -7.14 -11.91
CA VAL A 12 -6.35 -5.67 -11.96
C VAL A 12 -5.03 -4.98 -12.26
N TYR A 13 -3.95 -5.34 -11.55
CA TYR A 13 -2.62 -4.77 -11.82
C TYR A 13 -2.12 -5.09 -13.23
N ALA A 14 -2.25 -6.33 -13.69
CA ALA A 14 -1.81 -6.72 -15.02
C ALA A 14 -2.56 -5.97 -16.14
N VAL A 15 -3.89 -5.85 -16.02
CA VAL A 15 -4.75 -5.16 -16.99
C VAL A 15 -4.48 -3.66 -16.99
N VAL A 16 -4.44 -3.03 -15.81
CA VAL A 16 -4.19 -1.58 -15.73
C VAL A 16 -2.82 -1.24 -16.29
N ASN A 17 -1.76 -1.98 -15.95
CA ASN A 17 -0.44 -1.70 -16.50
C ASN A 17 -0.36 -2.02 -18.01
N ALA A 18 -1.11 -3.00 -18.53
CA ALA A 18 -1.22 -3.23 -19.98
C ALA A 18 -1.87 -2.04 -20.71
N LEU A 19 -2.93 -1.45 -20.13
CA LEU A 19 -3.56 -0.25 -20.69
C LEU A 19 -2.57 0.93 -20.74
N PHE A 20 -1.78 1.10 -19.68
CA PHE A 20 -0.75 2.13 -19.63
C PHE A 20 0.43 1.86 -20.57
N LEU A 21 0.74 0.59 -20.89
CA LEU A 21 1.72 0.23 -21.90
C LEU A 21 1.29 0.72 -23.28
N VAL A 22 0.07 0.35 -23.69
CA VAL A 22 -0.47 0.74 -25.01
C VAL A 22 -0.57 2.26 -25.12
N ARG A 23 -1.06 2.93 -24.06
CA ARG A 23 -1.15 4.39 -24.02
C ARG A 23 0.21 5.07 -24.03
N GLY A 24 1.18 4.56 -23.28
CA GLY A 24 2.53 5.11 -23.21
C GLY A 24 3.26 5.03 -24.55
N ILE A 25 3.20 3.87 -25.22
CA ILE A 25 3.79 3.67 -26.55
C ILE A 25 3.10 4.55 -27.59
N SER A 26 1.77 4.57 -27.63
CA SER A 26 1.02 5.34 -28.64
C SER A 26 1.25 6.85 -28.52
N ASN A 27 1.37 7.37 -27.30
CA ASN A 27 1.63 8.80 -27.10
C ASN A 27 3.12 9.15 -27.14
N GLY A 28 4.03 8.18 -27.07
CA GLY A 28 5.49 8.41 -26.99
C GLY A 28 5.96 8.96 -25.64
N GLY A 29 5.21 8.74 -24.57
CA GLY A 29 5.46 9.32 -23.26
C GLY A 29 4.21 9.46 -22.39
N PHE A 30 4.35 10.18 -21.28
CA PHE A 30 3.26 10.47 -20.36
C PHE A 30 3.37 11.87 -19.74
N LEU A 31 2.24 12.41 -19.27
CA LEU A 31 2.22 13.63 -18.48
C LEU A 31 2.53 13.32 -17.02
N PHE A 32 3.49 14.04 -16.46
CA PHE A 32 3.80 14.07 -15.04
C PHE A 32 3.68 15.51 -14.54
N ASP A 33 2.63 15.78 -13.76
CA ASP A 33 2.32 17.12 -13.22
C ASP A 33 2.42 18.22 -14.29
N GLU A 34 1.68 18.02 -15.39
CA GLU A 34 1.64 18.92 -16.57
C GLU A 34 2.92 18.96 -17.43
N GLN A 35 4.02 18.36 -16.98
CA GLN A 35 5.23 18.20 -17.79
C GLN A 35 5.17 16.92 -18.62
N TRP A 36 5.51 17.03 -19.91
CA TRP A 36 5.60 15.88 -20.80
C TRP A 36 6.92 15.15 -20.62
N VAL A 37 6.87 13.88 -20.22
CA VAL A 37 8.04 13.00 -20.13
C VAL A 37 8.03 12.07 -21.33
N LYS A 38 8.99 12.28 -22.24
CA LYS A 38 9.20 11.43 -23.41
C LYS A 38 9.87 10.12 -22.99
N ILE A 39 9.31 9.00 -23.41
CA ILE A 39 9.81 7.65 -23.08
C ILE A 39 9.82 6.80 -24.33
N SER A 40 10.90 6.04 -24.55
CA SER A 40 10.99 5.15 -25.70
C SER A 40 10.05 3.94 -25.55
N PRO A 41 9.54 3.37 -26.66
CA PRO A 41 8.73 2.15 -26.61
C PRO A 41 9.45 0.97 -25.94
N ILE A 42 10.78 0.91 -26.06
CA ILE A 42 11.59 -0.16 -25.47
C ILE A 42 11.59 -0.10 -23.94
N SER A 43 11.72 1.10 -23.35
CA SER A 43 11.65 1.28 -21.90
C SER A 43 10.28 0.90 -21.35
N TYR A 44 9.22 1.22 -22.09
CA TYR A 44 7.86 0.78 -21.75
C TYR A 44 7.71 -0.75 -21.76
N LEU A 45 8.21 -1.42 -22.80
CA LEU A 45 8.15 -2.88 -22.90
C LEU A 45 8.95 -3.56 -21.78
N LEU A 46 10.19 -3.12 -21.53
CA LEU A 46 11.03 -3.65 -20.45
C LEU A 46 10.38 -3.45 -19.08
N SER A 47 9.86 -2.24 -18.82
CA SER A 47 9.11 -1.92 -17.60
C SER A 47 7.94 -2.87 -17.39
N TYR A 48 7.15 -3.12 -18.43
CA TYR A 48 6.00 -4.02 -18.36
C TYR A 48 6.42 -5.48 -18.12
N MET A 49 7.48 -5.94 -18.79
CA MET A 49 8.03 -7.27 -18.57
C MET A 49 8.48 -7.46 -17.11
N PHE A 50 9.19 -6.50 -16.52
CA PHE A 50 9.60 -6.59 -15.11
C PHE A 50 8.42 -6.51 -14.14
N GLN A 51 7.37 -5.78 -14.47
CA GLN A 51 6.14 -5.78 -13.69
C GLN A 51 5.43 -7.14 -13.73
N LEU A 52 5.29 -7.75 -14.91
CA LEU A 52 4.74 -9.09 -15.05
C LEU A 52 5.57 -10.11 -14.27
N LEU A 53 6.90 -10.04 -14.36
CA LEU A 53 7.80 -10.89 -13.58
C LEU A 53 7.55 -10.73 -12.06
N SER A 54 7.37 -9.50 -11.59
CA SER A 54 7.08 -9.20 -10.18
C SER A 54 5.72 -9.75 -9.73
N ILE A 55 4.68 -9.64 -10.57
CA ILE A 55 3.37 -10.23 -10.31
C ILE A 55 3.46 -11.76 -10.27
N VAL A 56 4.11 -12.36 -11.27
CA VAL A 56 4.32 -13.81 -11.35
C VAL A 56 5.07 -14.31 -10.12
N TYR A 57 6.12 -13.60 -9.67
CA TYR A 57 6.85 -13.92 -8.44
C TYR A 57 5.91 -13.96 -7.22
N ILE A 58 5.11 -12.91 -6.99
CA ILE A 58 4.20 -12.86 -5.83
C ILE A 58 3.14 -13.98 -5.91
N VAL A 59 2.53 -14.16 -7.09
CA VAL A 59 1.48 -15.18 -7.32
C VAL A 59 2.04 -16.59 -7.17
N PHE A 60 3.26 -16.85 -7.65
CA PHE A 60 3.94 -18.13 -7.51
C PHE A 60 4.11 -18.50 -6.04
N PHE A 61 4.69 -17.59 -5.23
CA PHE A 61 4.89 -17.85 -3.81
C PHE A 61 3.58 -17.94 -3.03
N TYR A 62 2.56 -17.16 -3.39
CA TYR A 62 1.21 -17.34 -2.87
C TYR A 62 0.68 -18.75 -3.14
N PHE A 63 0.79 -19.23 -4.39
CA PHE A 63 0.30 -20.55 -4.78
C PHE A 63 1.06 -21.67 -4.05
N VAL A 64 2.38 -21.57 -3.93
CA VAL A 64 3.21 -22.51 -3.16
C VAL A 64 2.79 -22.54 -1.69
N ALA A 65 2.62 -21.37 -1.07
CA ALA A 65 2.20 -21.28 0.33
C ALA A 65 0.81 -21.86 0.58
N LYS A 66 -0.14 -21.56 -0.30
CA LYS A 66 -1.52 -22.05 -0.23
C LYS A 66 -1.63 -23.56 -0.43
N THR A 67 -0.87 -24.13 -1.37
CA THR A 67 -1.03 -25.55 -1.75
C THR A 67 -0.17 -26.52 -0.95
N LYS A 68 1.06 -26.13 -0.58
CA LYS A 68 2.04 -27.05 0.03
C LYS A 68 2.23 -26.87 1.53
N LEU A 69 1.85 -25.70 2.06
CA LEU A 69 2.27 -25.27 3.41
C LEU A 69 1.10 -24.92 4.33
N GLU A 70 -0.10 -24.77 3.77
CA GLU A 70 -1.30 -24.48 4.54
C GLU A 70 -1.60 -25.65 5.49
N ARG A 71 -1.73 -25.33 6.78
CA ARG A 71 -2.22 -26.24 7.81
C ARG A 71 -3.51 -25.67 8.40
N ASP A 72 -4.34 -26.54 8.95
CA ASP A 72 -5.61 -26.19 9.62
C ASP A 72 -5.46 -25.32 10.89
N SER A 73 -4.26 -24.80 11.19
CA SER A 73 -4.06 -23.89 12.31
C SER A 73 -4.74 -22.55 12.04
N LEU A 74 -5.97 -22.42 12.52
CA LEU A 74 -6.72 -21.19 12.49
C LEU A 74 -6.28 -20.33 13.67
N LEU A 75 -5.43 -19.33 13.41
CA LEU A 75 -5.29 -18.25 14.38
C LEU A 75 -6.65 -17.58 14.55
N PHE A 76 -7.15 -17.56 15.77
CA PHE A 76 -8.32 -16.80 16.13
C PHE A 76 -7.98 -15.80 17.22
N VAL A 77 -8.47 -14.59 17.03
CA VAL A 77 -8.40 -13.53 18.04
C VAL A 77 -9.74 -13.48 18.75
N ASN A 78 -9.75 -13.67 20.07
CA ASN A 78 -10.98 -13.70 20.84
C ASN A 78 -11.68 -12.32 20.90
N LYS A 79 -12.91 -12.29 21.42
CA LYS A 79 -13.72 -11.06 21.48
C LYS A 79 -13.05 -9.96 22.30
N ARG A 80 -12.43 -10.30 23.44
CA ARG A 80 -11.81 -9.33 24.38
C ARG A 80 -10.64 -8.66 23.70
N SER A 81 -9.77 -9.46 23.13
CA SER A 81 -8.65 -9.04 22.29
C SER A 81 -9.07 -8.13 21.14
N GLY A 82 -10.13 -8.48 20.41
CA GLY A 82 -10.66 -7.62 19.36
C GLY A 82 -11.17 -6.26 19.87
N LEU A 83 -11.68 -6.19 21.11
CA LEU A 83 -12.06 -4.93 21.74
C LEU A 83 -10.84 -4.10 22.18
N VAL A 84 -9.78 -4.75 22.67
CA VAL A 84 -8.51 -4.06 23.00
C VAL A 84 -7.93 -3.39 21.76
N VAL A 85 -7.92 -4.08 20.61
CA VAL A 85 -7.46 -3.49 19.35
C VAL A 85 -8.32 -2.29 18.92
N LEU A 86 -9.64 -2.34 19.17
CA LEU A 86 -10.51 -1.19 18.92
C LEU A 86 -10.17 -0.01 19.83
N ILE A 87 -9.94 -0.26 21.13
CA ILE A 87 -9.56 0.78 22.09
C ILE A 87 -8.24 1.44 21.68
N ILE A 88 -7.24 0.64 21.28
CA ILE A 88 -5.94 1.15 20.80
C ILE A 88 -6.12 2.02 19.55
N GLN A 89 -6.98 1.60 18.61
CA GLN A 89 -7.29 2.41 17.43
C GLN A 89 -7.95 3.74 17.80
N VAL A 90 -8.92 3.74 18.71
CA VAL A 90 -9.61 4.96 19.17
C VAL A 90 -8.63 5.90 19.85
N ALA A 91 -7.79 5.38 20.75
CA ALA A 91 -6.76 6.17 21.42
C ALA A 91 -5.76 6.78 20.43
N PHE A 92 -5.34 6.01 19.43
CA PHE A 92 -4.43 6.49 18.39
C PHE A 92 -5.06 7.55 17.50
N TRP A 93 -6.33 7.35 17.12
CA TRP A 93 -7.08 8.34 16.35
C TRP A 93 -7.20 9.67 17.11
N LEU A 94 -7.63 9.63 18.38
CA LEU A 94 -7.70 10.82 19.24
C LEU A 94 -6.34 11.52 19.35
N PHE A 95 -5.29 10.73 19.56
CA PHE A 95 -3.92 11.25 19.59
C PHE A 95 -3.53 11.94 18.26
N CYS A 96 -3.83 11.34 17.11
CA CYS A 96 -3.53 11.92 15.80
C CYS A 96 -4.30 13.22 15.56
N ILE A 97 -5.58 13.28 15.93
CA ILE A 97 -6.40 14.49 15.80
C ILE A 97 -5.87 15.60 16.72
N TYR A 98 -5.52 15.27 17.96
CA TYR A 98 -5.01 16.24 18.94
C TYR A 98 -3.63 16.80 18.57
N THR A 99 -2.71 15.92 18.15
CA THR A 99 -1.32 16.31 17.85
C THR A 99 -1.11 16.75 16.41
N GLY A 100 -2.01 16.39 15.50
CA GLY A 100 -1.79 16.48 14.06
C GLY A 100 -0.85 15.41 13.51
N SER A 101 -0.38 14.46 14.32
CA SER A 101 0.48 13.35 13.87
C SER A 101 -0.27 12.43 12.90
N GLY A 102 0.38 12.04 11.81
CA GLY A 102 -0.20 11.10 10.84
C GLY A 102 -1.39 11.66 10.04
N ILE A 103 -1.71 12.95 10.18
CA ILE A 103 -2.65 13.66 9.30
C ILE A 103 -1.90 14.10 8.04
N ALA A 104 -2.42 13.71 6.87
CA ALA A 104 -1.83 14.11 5.60
C ALA A 104 -1.85 15.64 5.44
N GLY A 105 -0.69 16.24 5.15
CA GLY A 105 -0.54 17.70 5.01
C GLY A 105 -0.28 18.46 6.31
N SER A 106 -0.27 17.78 7.46
CA SER A 106 0.11 18.39 8.74
C SER A 106 1.61 18.71 8.79
N LYS A 107 1.95 19.84 9.41
CA LYS A 107 3.35 20.25 9.68
C LYS A 107 3.93 19.60 10.94
N PHE A 108 3.22 18.68 11.58
CA PHE A 108 3.67 18.03 12.81
C PHE A 108 5.06 17.42 12.63
N ARG A 109 6.00 17.80 13.50
CA ARG A 109 7.34 17.23 13.60
C ARG A 109 7.48 16.59 14.97
N PHE A 110 8.02 15.38 15.02
CA PHE A 110 8.28 14.62 16.25
C PHE A 110 9.35 15.23 17.17
N ALA A 111 9.62 16.54 17.09
CA ALA A 111 10.64 17.23 17.86
C ALA A 111 10.27 17.36 19.36
N GLU A 112 8.99 17.22 19.71
CA GLU A 112 8.54 17.27 21.09
C GLU A 112 8.53 15.86 21.72
N VAL A 113 9.29 15.72 22.81
CA VAL A 113 9.47 14.48 23.57
C VAL A 113 8.20 14.19 24.38
N ASN A 114 7.15 13.72 23.71
CA ASN A 114 6.00 13.11 24.37
C ASN A 114 6.17 11.59 24.36
N LEU A 115 6.16 10.96 25.53
CA LEU A 115 6.29 9.51 25.69
C LEU A 115 5.24 8.75 24.84
N LEU A 116 4.04 9.32 24.69
CA LEU A 116 2.97 8.76 23.85
C LEU A 116 3.36 8.70 22.36
N ASN A 117 4.19 9.64 21.88
CA ASN A 117 4.69 9.63 20.50
C ASN A 117 5.52 8.35 20.26
N TYR A 118 6.43 8.03 21.18
CA TYR A 118 7.26 6.83 21.07
C TYR A 118 6.42 5.55 21.16
N VAL A 119 5.43 5.51 22.05
CA VAL A 119 4.52 4.36 22.16
C VAL A 119 3.78 4.13 20.85
N PHE A 120 3.15 5.13 20.25
CA PHE A 120 2.37 4.93 19.03
C PHE A 120 3.23 4.70 17.77
N VAL A 121 4.45 5.26 17.73
CA VAL A 121 5.43 4.96 16.67
C VAL A 121 5.86 3.49 16.72
N ILE A 122 6.05 2.93 17.92
CA ILE A 122 6.46 1.53 18.10
C ILE A 122 5.27 0.57 18.00
N VAL A 123 4.08 0.93 18.48
CA VAL A 123 2.92 0.02 18.44
C VAL A 123 2.34 -0.09 17.02
N LYS A 124 2.42 0.97 16.21
CA LYS A 124 1.76 1.09 14.90
C LYS A 124 0.31 0.58 14.91
N PRO A 125 -0.62 1.28 15.58
CA PRO A 125 -2.01 0.86 15.75
C PRO A 125 -2.74 0.46 14.46
N ASP A 126 -2.51 1.19 13.36
CA ASP A 126 -3.11 0.88 12.05
C ASP A 126 -2.65 -0.50 11.55
N LEU A 127 -1.36 -0.80 11.69
CA LEU A 127 -0.75 -2.05 11.27
C LEU A 127 -1.20 -3.22 12.15
N LEU A 128 -1.27 -2.99 13.46
CA LEU A 128 -1.84 -3.94 14.42
C LEU A 128 -3.28 -4.30 14.05
N ALA A 129 -4.10 -3.29 13.72
CA ALA A 129 -5.49 -3.49 13.29
C ALA A 129 -5.56 -4.32 11.99
N ILE A 130 -4.77 -3.96 10.98
CA ILE A 130 -4.68 -4.68 9.71
C ILE A 130 -4.34 -6.17 9.92
N LEU A 131 -3.36 -6.46 10.79
CA LEU A 131 -2.90 -7.82 11.07
C LEU A 131 -3.89 -8.62 11.93
N THR A 132 -4.76 -7.96 12.71
CA THR A 132 -5.67 -8.62 13.65
C THR A 132 -7.07 -8.83 13.08
N ILE A 133 -7.63 -7.82 12.41
CA ILE A 133 -9.05 -7.77 12.01
C ILE A 133 -9.54 -9.04 11.30
N PRO A 134 -8.81 -9.62 10.32
CA PRO A 134 -9.25 -10.82 9.62
C PRO A 134 -9.37 -12.07 10.51
N PHE A 135 -8.73 -12.06 11.68
CA PHE A 135 -8.66 -13.19 12.61
C PHE A 135 -9.62 -13.06 13.81
N ILE A 136 -10.28 -11.90 13.99
CA ILE A 136 -11.25 -11.71 15.08
C ILE A 136 -12.42 -12.69 14.95
N SER A 137 -12.63 -13.57 15.93
CA SER A 137 -13.69 -14.58 15.87
C SER A 137 -15.09 -13.97 15.88
N ASN A 138 -15.29 -12.90 16.66
CA ASN A 138 -16.59 -12.24 16.79
C ASN A 138 -16.89 -11.29 15.61
N ASN A 139 -17.96 -11.58 14.86
CA ASN A 139 -18.37 -10.80 13.69
C ASN A 139 -18.72 -9.33 14.00
N LYS A 140 -19.36 -9.04 15.14
CA LYS A 140 -19.72 -7.66 15.50
C LYS A 140 -18.47 -6.83 15.81
N VAL A 141 -17.58 -7.38 16.65
CA VAL A 141 -16.32 -6.71 17.00
C VAL A 141 -15.42 -6.52 15.77
N CYS A 142 -15.36 -7.50 14.87
CA CYS A 142 -14.66 -7.34 13.59
C CYS A 142 -15.21 -6.17 12.77
N LYS A 143 -16.54 -6.06 12.63
CA LYS A 143 -17.17 -4.97 11.88
C LYS A 143 -16.84 -3.61 12.50
N TYR A 144 -16.89 -3.48 13.82
CA TYR A 144 -16.53 -2.23 14.49
C TYR A 144 -15.09 -1.84 14.27
N ASN A 145 -14.14 -2.78 14.41
CA ASN A 145 -12.73 -2.52 14.11
C ASN A 145 -12.53 -2.12 12.64
N LEU A 146 -13.18 -2.82 11.71
CA LEU A 146 -13.04 -2.55 10.28
C LEU A 146 -13.58 -1.17 9.89
N LEU A 147 -14.79 -0.82 10.37
CA LEU A 147 -15.38 0.49 10.13
C LEU A 147 -14.58 1.62 10.78
N PHE A 148 -14.10 1.39 12.01
CA PHE A 148 -13.31 2.39 12.72
C PHE A 148 -11.94 2.62 12.08
N LEU A 149 -11.27 1.56 11.59
CA LEU A 149 -10.02 1.69 10.83
C LEU A 149 -10.23 2.57 9.58
N GLY A 150 -11.31 2.31 8.82
CA GLY A 150 -11.68 3.14 7.68
C GLY A 150 -11.92 4.60 8.06
N PHE A 151 -12.76 4.84 9.06
CA PHE A 151 -13.04 6.18 9.58
C PHE A 151 -11.75 6.92 10.02
N SER A 152 -10.92 6.28 10.84
CA SER A 152 -9.69 6.86 11.37
C SER A 152 -8.70 7.25 10.28
N LEU A 153 -8.53 6.41 9.25
CA LEU A 153 -7.65 6.72 8.12
C LEU A 153 -8.23 7.82 7.24
N MET A 154 -9.53 7.77 6.93
CA MET A 154 -10.21 8.80 6.12
C MET A 154 -10.16 10.17 6.81
N SER A 155 -10.43 10.24 8.11
CA SER A 155 -10.39 11.51 8.88
C SER A 155 -8.98 12.10 8.92
N ARG A 156 -7.94 11.28 8.76
CA ARG A 156 -6.53 11.70 8.65
C ARG A 156 -6.09 12.00 7.21
N GLY A 157 -6.99 11.97 6.23
CA GLY A 157 -6.72 12.29 4.83
C GLY A 157 -6.13 11.14 4.01
N TRP A 158 -6.23 9.89 4.49
CA TRP A 158 -5.79 8.67 3.82
C TRP A 158 -6.97 7.95 3.16
N MET A 159 -7.43 8.45 2.01
CA MET A 159 -8.60 7.88 1.31
C MET A 159 -8.37 6.51 0.67
N GLY A 160 -7.11 6.05 0.55
CA GLY A 160 -6.80 4.65 0.16
C GLY A 160 -7.29 3.61 1.18
N SER A 161 -7.72 4.06 2.37
CA SER A 161 -8.32 3.22 3.40
C SER A 161 -9.59 2.50 2.99
N VAL A 162 -10.39 3.06 2.08
CA VAL A 162 -11.57 2.38 1.51
C VAL A 162 -11.14 1.06 0.87
N PHE A 163 -10.02 1.08 0.15
CA PHE A 163 -9.47 -0.08 -0.50
C PHE A 163 -8.86 -1.07 0.50
N ILE A 164 -8.11 -0.59 1.50
CA ILE A 164 -7.58 -1.44 2.58
C ILE A 164 -8.71 -2.16 3.32
N VAL A 165 -9.76 -1.44 3.72
CA VAL A 165 -10.95 -1.99 4.38
C VAL A 165 -11.64 -3.04 3.52
N PHE A 166 -11.79 -2.76 2.22
CA PHE A 166 -12.35 -3.72 1.28
C PHE A 166 -11.50 -5.01 1.21
N LEU A 167 -10.18 -4.89 1.10
CA LEU A 167 -9.28 -6.04 1.06
C LEU A 167 -9.31 -6.85 2.35
N LEU A 168 -9.32 -6.22 3.53
CA LEU A 168 -9.47 -6.92 4.80
C LEU A 168 -10.80 -7.67 4.89
N TYR A 169 -11.88 -7.09 4.37
CA TYR A 169 -13.17 -7.76 4.26
C TYR A 169 -13.08 -9.00 3.35
N LEU A 170 -12.37 -8.94 2.23
CA LEU A 170 -12.13 -10.08 1.33
C LEU A 170 -11.20 -11.15 1.91
N VAL A 171 -10.23 -10.75 2.73
CA VAL A 171 -9.37 -11.71 3.45
C VAL A 171 -10.23 -12.58 4.36
N ARG A 172 -11.12 -11.94 5.13
CA ARG A 172 -12.03 -12.63 6.06
C ARG A 172 -13.10 -13.43 5.34
N ASN A 173 -13.75 -12.84 4.35
CA ASN A 173 -14.90 -13.42 3.67
C ASN A 173 -14.51 -13.83 2.26
N GLU A 174 -14.59 -15.13 1.98
CA GLU A 174 -14.40 -15.62 0.62
C GLU A 174 -15.56 -15.15 -0.27
N ILE A 175 -15.25 -14.61 -1.46
CA ILE A 175 -16.27 -14.16 -2.40
C ILE A 175 -16.81 -15.37 -3.16
N TYR A 176 -18.10 -15.67 -2.92
CA TYR A 176 -18.86 -16.59 -3.74
C TYR A 176 -19.78 -15.79 -4.66
N PHE A 177 -19.45 -15.75 -5.95
CA PHE A 177 -20.36 -15.21 -6.96
C PHE A 177 -21.52 -16.19 -7.15
N LYS A 178 -22.69 -15.81 -6.62
CA LYS A 178 -24.01 -16.36 -6.94
C LYS A 178 -24.75 -15.30 -7.76
N ALA A 179 -25.46 -15.69 -8.83
CA ALA A 179 -26.15 -14.75 -9.74
C ALA A 179 -27.02 -13.71 -9.01
N LYS A 180 -27.76 -14.13 -7.97
CA LYS A 180 -28.59 -13.25 -7.11
C LYS A 180 -27.81 -12.18 -6.34
N ASN A 181 -26.55 -12.45 -6.01
CA ASN A 181 -25.67 -11.50 -5.33
C ASN A 181 -24.90 -10.61 -6.31
N SER A 182 -24.74 -11.03 -7.58
CA SER A 182 -24.02 -10.26 -8.60
C SER A 182 -24.63 -8.88 -8.83
N ILE A 183 -25.97 -8.78 -8.84
CA ILE A 183 -26.66 -7.49 -8.97
C ILE A 183 -26.35 -6.58 -7.78
N LYS A 184 -26.36 -7.12 -6.55
CA LYS A 184 -26.03 -6.34 -5.34
C LYS A 184 -24.57 -5.84 -5.36
N PHE A 185 -23.64 -6.69 -5.79
CA PHE A 185 -22.24 -6.30 -5.95
C PHE A 185 -22.06 -5.26 -7.05
N PHE A 186 -22.78 -5.39 -8.17
CA PHE A 186 -22.76 -4.42 -9.26
C PHE A 186 -23.32 -3.07 -8.84
N LEU A 187 -24.46 -3.03 -8.15
CA LEU A 187 -25.03 -1.81 -7.60
C LEU A 187 -24.12 -1.16 -6.56
N LEU A 188 -23.49 -1.95 -5.69
CA LEU A 188 -22.50 -1.45 -4.73
C LEU A 188 -21.27 -0.86 -5.44
N PHE A 189 -20.81 -1.51 -6.51
CA PHE A 189 -19.68 -1.02 -7.31
C PHE A 189 -20.02 0.31 -8.01
N ILE A 190 -21.22 0.44 -8.59
CA ILE A 190 -21.71 1.70 -9.15
C ILE A 190 -21.77 2.78 -8.07
N ALA A 191 -22.36 2.48 -6.91
CA ALA A 191 -22.44 3.44 -5.81
C ALA A 191 -21.05 3.92 -5.35
N LEU A 192 -20.08 2.99 -5.28
CA LEU A 192 -18.71 3.31 -4.92
C LEU A 192 -18.05 4.20 -5.98
N ILE A 193 -18.22 3.88 -7.27
CA ILE A 193 -17.74 4.70 -8.40
C ILE A 193 -18.34 6.11 -8.35
N LEU A 194 -19.65 6.24 -8.16
CA LEU A 194 -20.34 7.53 -8.10
C LEU A 194 -19.93 8.36 -6.89
N SER A 195 -19.45 7.72 -5.81
CA SER A 195 -18.94 8.40 -4.63
C SER A 195 -17.51 8.94 -4.76
N LEU A 196 -16.75 8.51 -5.77
CA LEU A 196 -15.33 8.90 -5.93
C LEU A 196 -15.11 10.41 -5.98
N PRO A 197 -15.92 11.21 -6.69
CA PRO A 197 -15.74 12.67 -6.70
C PRO A 197 -15.90 13.30 -5.32
N PHE A 198 -16.82 12.79 -4.51
CA PHE A 198 -17.00 13.25 -3.13
C PHE A 198 -15.81 12.83 -2.26
N ILE A 199 -15.30 11.61 -2.43
CA ILE A 199 -14.13 11.12 -1.69
C ILE A 199 -12.88 11.94 -2.04
N ASP A 200 -12.63 12.23 -3.32
CA ASP A 200 -11.49 13.04 -3.75
C ASP A 200 -11.63 14.51 -3.31
N GLY A 201 -12.83 15.09 -3.44
CA GLY A 201 -13.14 16.42 -2.91
C GLY A 201 -12.88 16.53 -1.42
N LEU A 202 -13.36 15.55 -0.63
CA LEU A 202 -13.11 15.49 0.82
C LEU A 202 -11.61 15.37 1.12
N LYS A 203 -10.88 14.54 0.37
CA LYS A 203 -9.43 14.37 0.56
C LYS A 203 -8.68 15.69 0.43
N TRP A 204 -8.91 16.43 -0.64
CA TRP A 204 -8.18 17.67 -0.91
C TRP A 204 -8.71 18.84 -0.09
N GLY A 205 -10.02 18.92 0.11
CA GLY A 205 -10.62 19.96 0.93
C GLY A 205 -10.20 19.87 2.39
N LEU A 206 -10.21 18.68 2.99
CA LEU A 206 -9.74 18.49 4.38
C LEU A 206 -8.26 18.84 4.53
N ARG A 207 -7.41 18.51 3.55
CA ARG A 207 -5.98 18.89 3.56
C ARG A 207 -5.76 20.40 3.46
N LYS A 208 -6.67 21.10 2.80
CA LYS A 208 -6.66 22.57 2.64
C LYS A 208 -7.40 23.29 3.77
N GLY A 209 -7.98 22.56 4.74
CA GLY A 209 -8.77 23.15 5.82
C GLY A 209 -10.12 23.72 5.38
N ILE A 210 -10.64 23.30 4.23
CA ILE A 210 -11.92 23.75 3.68
C ILE A 210 -13.07 23.07 4.44
N ALA A 211 -14.12 23.83 4.73
CA ALA A 211 -15.30 23.31 5.42
C ALA A 211 -16.05 22.26 4.57
N VAL A 212 -16.58 21.22 5.21
CA VAL A 212 -17.19 20.06 4.51
C VAL A 212 -18.38 20.46 3.63
N ASN A 213 -19.19 21.42 4.05
CA ASN A 213 -20.29 21.96 3.27
C ASN A 213 -19.82 22.61 1.97
N GLU A 214 -18.73 23.39 2.01
CA GLU A 214 -18.14 24.04 0.84
C GLU A 214 -17.58 22.99 -0.14
N ILE A 215 -16.96 21.92 0.38
CA ILE A 215 -16.48 20.79 -0.44
C ILE A 215 -17.66 20.16 -1.20
N ILE A 216 -18.77 19.88 -0.51
CA ILE A 216 -19.93 19.25 -1.13
C ILE A 216 -20.52 20.15 -2.22
N ILE A 217 -20.68 21.45 -1.94
CA ILE A 217 -21.18 22.43 -2.92
C ILE A 217 -20.27 22.47 -4.16
N ASN A 218 -18.95 22.50 -3.96
CA ASN A 218 -17.98 22.52 -5.05
C ASN A 218 -18.01 21.24 -5.89
N VAL A 219 -18.14 20.07 -5.27
CA VAL A 219 -18.22 18.79 -6.00
C VAL A 219 -19.52 18.71 -6.81
N VAL A 220 -20.65 19.10 -6.23
CA VAL A 220 -21.95 19.09 -6.92
C VAL A 220 -21.98 20.10 -8.06
N GLY A 221 -21.49 21.33 -7.83
CA GLY A 221 -21.46 22.39 -8.83
C GLY A 221 -20.55 22.09 -10.03
N ASN A 222 -19.51 21.27 -9.85
CA ASN A 222 -18.58 20.87 -10.91
C ASN A 222 -18.83 19.45 -11.43
N TYR A 223 -19.92 18.78 -11.04
CA TYR A 223 -20.17 17.39 -11.39
C TYR A 223 -20.52 17.25 -12.89
N ASN A 224 -19.53 16.98 -13.72
CA ASN A 224 -19.69 16.69 -15.14
C ASN A 224 -18.83 15.50 -15.58
N PHE A 225 -19.01 15.05 -16.82
CA PHE A 225 -18.30 13.89 -17.36
C PHE A 225 -16.78 14.05 -17.37
N ASP A 226 -16.26 15.25 -17.63
CA ASP A 226 -14.81 15.50 -17.66
C ASP A 226 -14.19 15.47 -16.27
N PHE A 227 -14.83 16.10 -15.29
CA PHE A 227 -14.43 16.08 -13.89
C PHE A 227 -14.44 14.65 -13.35
N PHE A 228 -15.52 13.92 -13.62
CA PHE A 228 -15.64 12.51 -13.28
C PHE A 228 -14.56 11.66 -13.95
N GLY A 229 -14.34 11.85 -15.25
CA GLY A 229 -13.30 11.16 -16.03
C GLY A 229 -11.89 11.39 -15.48
N LYS A 230 -11.56 12.63 -15.08
CA LYS A 230 -10.29 12.97 -14.42
C LYS A 230 -10.11 12.22 -13.09
N ILE A 231 -11.16 12.15 -12.28
CA ILE A 231 -11.12 11.44 -10.99
C ILE A 231 -10.96 9.93 -11.19
N ILE A 232 -11.72 9.33 -12.12
CA ILE A 232 -11.57 7.91 -12.46
C ILE A 232 -10.16 7.63 -12.95
N PHE A 233 -9.62 8.48 -13.83
CA PHE A 233 -8.26 8.34 -14.32
C PHE A 233 -7.23 8.46 -13.20
N SER A 234 -7.41 9.40 -12.26
CA SER A 234 -6.57 9.57 -11.05
C SER A 234 -6.61 8.34 -10.13
N VAL A 235 -7.74 7.65 -10.03
CA VAL A 235 -7.84 6.39 -9.27
C VAL A 235 -7.16 5.24 -10.01
N ILE A 236 -7.42 5.07 -11.31
CA ILE A 236 -6.81 4.01 -12.12
C ILE A 236 -5.29 4.20 -12.18
N SER A 237 -4.80 5.44 -12.28
CA SER A 237 -3.37 5.75 -12.34
C SER A 237 -2.62 5.43 -11.04
N ARG A 238 -3.31 5.18 -9.92
CA ARG A 238 -2.69 4.67 -8.70
C ARG A 238 -2.38 3.17 -8.75
N PHE A 239 -3.02 2.44 -9.67
CA PHE A 239 -2.77 1.02 -9.88
C PHE A 239 -1.69 0.76 -10.95
N GLN A 240 -1.21 1.79 -11.64
CA GLN A 240 -0.07 1.67 -12.56
C GLN A 240 1.21 2.19 -11.92
N HIS A 241 2.32 1.53 -12.25
CA HIS A 241 3.69 1.97 -11.95
C HIS A 241 4.57 1.97 -13.18
N LEU A 242 3.96 1.76 -14.35
CA LEU A 242 4.66 1.50 -15.58
C LEU A 242 5.43 2.72 -16.03
N ASN A 243 4.80 3.89 -15.94
CA ASN A 243 5.38 5.16 -16.34
C ASN A 243 6.65 5.47 -15.56
N TYR A 244 6.64 5.28 -14.25
CA TYR A 244 7.77 5.59 -13.37
C TYR A 244 8.93 4.62 -13.55
N SER A 245 8.62 3.33 -13.63
CA SER A 245 9.63 2.30 -13.91
C SER A 245 10.23 2.48 -15.33
N ALA A 246 9.41 2.82 -16.33
CA ALA A 246 9.91 3.07 -17.68
C ALA A 246 10.80 4.32 -17.73
N SER A 247 10.44 5.38 -17.00
CA SER A 247 11.25 6.59 -16.84
C SER A 247 12.60 6.33 -16.21
N LEU A 248 12.63 5.45 -15.19
CA LEU A 248 13.86 5.04 -14.55
C LEU A 248 14.75 4.25 -15.52
N ILE A 249 14.16 3.31 -16.27
CA ILE A 249 14.88 2.51 -17.27
C ILE A 249 15.45 3.39 -18.40
N GLU A 250 14.67 4.37 -18.87
CA GLU A 250 15.09 5.31 -19.92
C GLU A 250 16.32 6.12 -19.48
N ASN A 251 16.36 6.53 -18.21
CA ASN A 251 17.44 7.36 -17.65
C ASN A 251 18.38 6.54 -16.75
N ARG A 252 18.54 5.25 -17.04
CA ARG A 252 19.22 4.30 -16.14
C ARG A 252 20.64 4.71 -15.80
N GLU A 253 21.42 5.20 -16.77
CA GLU A 253 22.82 5.57 -16.55
C GLU A 253 22.96 6.66 -15.49
N MET A 254 22.17 7.73 -15.60
CA MET A 254 22.11 8.81 -14.61
C MET A 254 21.75 8.28 -13.21
N TYR A 255 20.69 7.45 -13.10
CA TYR A 255 20.27 6.91 -11.81
C TYR A 255 21.27 5.90 -11.24
N TRP A 256 21.98 5.17 -12.11
CA TRP A 256 23.03 4.25 -11.72
C TRP A 256 24.22 5.00 -11.11
N ASP A 257 24.65 6.11 -11.71
CA ASP A 257 25.70 6.95 -11.15
C ASP A 257 25.29 7.56 -9.80
N LEU A 258 24.05 8.05 -9.69
CA LEU A 258 23.50 8.52 -8.41
C LEU A 258 23.45 7.41 -7.35
N PHE A 259 23.14 6.18 -7.75
CA PHE A 259 23.14 5.01 -6.88
C PHE A 259 24.55 4.67 -6.38
N LEU A 260 25.53 4.60 -7.29
CA LEU A 260 26.93 4.32 -6.96
C LEU A 260 27.53 5.37 -6.02
N ASN A 261 27.17 6.64 -6.22
CA ASN A 261 27.59 7.75 -5.37
C ASN A 261 26.80 7.86 -4.04
N ARG A 262 25.84 6.95 -3.78
CA ARG A 262 24.98 6.94 -2.59
C ARG A 262 24.19 8.23 -2.40
N ASN A 263 23.69 8.81 -3.49
CA ASN A 263 22.91 10.05 -3.46
C ASN A 263 21.46 9.85 -3.01
N PHE A 264 20.98 8.60 -2.95
CA PHE A 264 19.67 8.24 -2.42
C PHE A 264 19.70 6.90 -1.68
N ARG A 265 18.65 6.63 -0.90
CA ARG A 265 18.46 5.40 -0.12
C ARG A 265 18.35 4.19 -1.04
N THR A 266 19.05 3.10 -0.70
CA THR A 266 18.86 1.82 -1.39
C THR A 266 17.60 1.09 -0.92
N PHE A 267 17.19 0.05 -1.63
CA PHE A 267 15.95 -0.71 -1.39
C PHE A 267 15.80 -1.26 0.05
N PHE A 268 16.90 -1.54 0.75
CA PHE A 268 16.88 -2.02 2.14
C PHE A 268 16.95 -0.91 3.20
N GLU A 269 17.26 0.33 2.81
CA GLU A 269 17.34 1.51 3.70
C GLU A 269 15.95 2.11 3.93
N ASN A 270 15.02 1.29 4.40
CA ASN A 270 13.59 1.62 4.53
C ASN A 270 12.95 1.02 5.78
N GLY A 271 11.79 1.58 6.18
CA GLY A 271 10.97 1.09 7.30
C GLY A 271 11.50 1.49 8.67
N ILE A 272 10.82 1.06 9.73
CA ILE A 272 11.08 1.55 11.09
C ILE A 272 12.49 1.27 11.60
N LEU A 273 13.09 0.14 11.21
CA LEU A 273 14.45 -0.19 11.65
C LEU A 273 15.47 0.80 11.09
N TYR A 274 15.32 1.18 9.83
CA TYR A 274 16.17 2.21 9.22
C TYR A 274 15.90 3.59 9.82
N GLU A 275 14.63 3.95 10.05
CA GLU A 275 14.28 5.22 10.70
C GLU A 275 14.84 5.34 12.14
N ILE A 276 14.92 4.23 12.88
CA ILE A 276 15.61 4.17 14.17
C ILE A 276 17.13 4.34 13.97
N PHE A 277 17.71 3.63 13.01
CA PHE A 277 19.14 3.70 12.71
C PHE A 277 19.60 5.13 12.36
N ILE A 278 18.90 5.84 11.46
CA ILE A 278 19.29 7.21 11.08
C ILE A 278 19.05 8.23 12.18
N LYS A 279 18.15 7.97 13.14
CA LYS A 279 18.03 8.82 14.35
C LYS A 279 19.26 8.70 15.25
N ILE A 280 19.87 7.52 15.31
CA ILE A 280 21.10 7.26 16.08
C ILE A 280 22.33 7.75 15.28
N PHE A 281 22.33 7.57 13.96
CA PHE A 281 23.42 7.94 13.07
C PHE A 281 22.94 8.89 11.95
N PRO A 282 22.72 10.19 12.25
CA PRO A 282 22.15 11.15 11.28
C PRO A 282 22.97 11.34 10.00
N SER A 283 24.29 11.12 10.05
CA SER A 283 25.19 11.21 8.90
C SER A 283 24.91 10.19 7.80
N PHE A 284 24.13 9.14 8.10
CA PHE A 284 23.69 8.15 7.11
C PHE A 284 22.34 8.50 6.47
N SER A 285 21.70 9.59 6.87
CA SER A 285 20.44 10.03 6.27
C SER A 285 20.64 10.45 4.82
N ARG A 286 19.82 9.87 3.94
CA ARG A 286 19.80 10.13 2.49
C ARG A 286 18.36 10.37 2.03
N PRO A 287 18.13 11.08 0.92
CA PRO A 287 16.80 11.18 0.34
C PRO A 287 16.32 9.83 -0.20
N ASP A 288 15.01 9.59 -0.20
CA ASP A 288 14.41 8.45 -0.88
C ASP A 288 14.61 8.56 -2.41
N LEU A 289 14.74 7.43 -3.10
CA LEU A 289 14.71 7.38 -4.57
C LEU A 289 13.48 8.10 -5.12
N ASN A 290 12.34 7.98 -4.45
CA ASN A 290 11.10 8.66 -4.84
C ASN A 290 11.27 10.18 -4.88
N LEU A 291 11.98 10.76 -3.90
CA LEU A 291 12.25 12.20 -3.83
C LEU A 291 13.19 12.63 -4.95
N VAL A 292 14.18 11.81 -5.27
CA VAL A 292 15.14 12.07 -6.35
C VAL A 292 14.47 11.96 -7.72
N LEU A 293 13.61 10.95 -7.92
CA LEU A 293 12.78 10.82 -9.11
C LEU A 293 11.86 12.03 -9.25
N SER A 294 11.10 12.37 -8.22
CA SER A 294 10.20 13.54 -8.27
C SER A 294 10.98 14.84 -8.50
N GLY A 295 12.13 15.04 -7.86
CA GLY A 295 12.93 16.25 -7.99
C GLY A 295 13.61 16.40 -9.35
N ALA A 296 13.89 15.29 -10.04
CA ALA A 296 14.38 15.32 -11.41
C ALA A 296 13.32 15.81 -12.40
N TYR A 297 12.02 15.60 -12.10
CA TYR A 297 10.91 15.99 -12.97
C TYR A 297 10.17 17.25 -12.51
N LEU A 298 10.19 17.59 -11.22
CA LEU A 298 9.41 18.68 -10.63
C LEU A 298 10.31 19.69 -9.93
N LYS A 299 10.27 20.93 -10.44
CA LYS A 299 10.81 22.10 -9.74
C LYS A 299 9.87 22.51 -8.61
N GLY A 300 9.77 21.72 -7.54
CA GLY A 300 9.27 22.21 -6.24
C GLY A 300 8.21 21.39 -5.51
N GLU A 301 7.45 20.50 -6.14
CA GLU A 301 6.48 19.64 -5.43
C GLU A 301 6.95 18.19 -5.33
N VAL A 302 6.94 17.65 -4.10
CA VAL A 302 7.34 16.28 -3.81
C VAL A 302 6.17 15.35 -4.05
N TYR A 303 6.18 14.62 -5.17
CA TYR A 303 5.23 13.54 -5.45
C TYR A 303 5.84 12.19 -5.06
N ASN A 304 5.03 11.25 -4.58
CA ASN A 304 5.47 9.87 -4.36
C ASN A 304 5.54 9.15 -5.70
N VAL A 305 6.74 9.08 -6.27
CA VAL A 305 7.05 8.36 -7.52
C VAL A 305 7.72 7.05 -7.16
N ASP A 306 6.93 6.05 -6.76
CA ASP A 306 7.47 4.73 -6.43
C ASP A 306 7.64 3.87 -7.69
N PRO A 307 8.87 3.51 -8.10
CA PRO A 307 9.09 2.79 -9.35
C PRO A 307 8.89 1.27 -9.18
N GLY A 308 8.54 0.80 -7.97
CA GLY A 308 8.23 -0.60 -7.71
C GLY A 308 9.41 -1.57 -7.78
N MET A 309 9.10 -2.85 -7.64
CA MET A 309 10.08 -3.92 -7.92
C MET A 309 10.64 -3.81 -9.34
N ALA A 310 9.78 -3.46 -10.31
CA ALA A 310 10.17 -3.32 -11.71
C ALA A 310 11.26 -2.27 -11.92
N GLY A 311 11.12 -1.10 -11.27
CA GLY A 311 12.12 -0.04 -11.32
C GLY A 311 13.45 -0.45 -10.72
N TRP A 312 13.45 -1.13 -9.57
CA TRP A 312 14.70 -1.63 -8.97
C TRP A 312 15.39 -2.69 -9.82
N ILE A 313 14.63 -3.59 -10.45
CA ILE A 313 15.18 -4.57 -11.40
C ILE A 313 15.81 -3.83 -12.59
N GLY A 314 15.11 -2.85 -13.16
CA GLY A 314 15.60 -2.03 -14.26
C GLY A 314 16.86 -1.23 -13.92
N LEU A 315 16.88 -0.58 -12.75
CA LEU A 315 18.04 0.19 -12.26
C LEU A 315 19.28 -0.71 -12.14
N LEU A 316 19.15 -1.77 -11.34
CA LEU A 316 20.30 -2.56 -10.90
C LEU A 316 20.83 -3.48 -12.01
N GLY A 317 20.01 -3.85 -13.00
CA GLY A 317 20.43 -4.74 -14.10
C GLY A 317 21.01 -6.04 -13.56
N PHE A 318 22.26 -6.38 -13.93
CA PHE A 318 22.95 -7.58 -13.43
C PHE A 318 23.26 -7.55 -11.92
N SER A 319 23.38 -6.37 -11.30
CA SER A 319 23.57 -6.21 -9.85
C SER A 319 22.30 -6.51 -9.03
N SER A 320 21.20 -6.86 -9.70
CA SER A 320 19.92 -7.20 -9.08
C SER A 320 19.94 -8.47 -8.22
N VAL A 321 21.00 -9.28 -8.25
CA VAL A 321 21.09 -10.50 -7.41
C VAL A 321 20.89 -10.18 -5.93
N PHE A 322 21.52 -9.13 -5.40
CA PHE A 322 21.34 -8.72 -4.00
C PHE A 322 19.91 -8.24 -3.71
N PHE A 323 19.30 -7.56 -4.68
CA PHE A 323 17.91 -7.14 -4.57
C PHE A 323 16.96 -8.34 -4.56
N PHE A 324 17.16 -9.33 -5.43
CA PHE A 324 16.38 -10.55 -5.44
C PHE A 324 16.56 -11.36 -4.17
N MET A 325 17.78 -11.48 -3.64
CA MET A 325 18.04 -12.12 -2.35
C MET A 325 17.29 -11.40 -1.22
N PHE A 326 17.34 -10.06 -1.20
CA PHE A 326 16.62 -9.27 -0.22
C PHE A 326 15.11 -9.48 -0.32
N VAL A 327 14.52 -9.29 -1.51
CA VAL A 327 13.09 -9.49 -1.78
C VAL A 327 12.65 -10.92 -1.44
N PHE A 328 13.47 -11.92 -1.77
CA PHE A 328 13.25 -13.30 -1.38
C PHE A 328 13.18 -13.43 0.14
N CYS A 329 14.17 -12.95 0.89
CA CYS A 329 14.18 -13.05 2.35
C CYS A 329 12.97 -12.36 3.00
N ILE A 330 12.64 -11.12 2.60
CA ILE A 330 11.55 -10.35 3.22
C ILE A 330 10.15 -10.81 2.80
N HIS A 331 10.02 -11.52 1.67
CA HIS A 331 8.74 -12.02 1.19
C HIS A 331 8.54 -13.49 1.55
N PHE A 332 9.52 -14.35 1.22
CA PHE A 332 9.43 -15.80 1.40
C PHE A 332 9.42 -16.21 2.87
N VAL A 333 10.34 -15.69 3.69
CA VAL A 333 10.46 -16.14 5.09
C VAL A 333 9.19 -15.86 5.89
N PRO A 334 8.63 -14.63 5.91
CA PRO A 334 7.41 -14.35 6.67
C PRO A 334 6.19 -15.08 6.09
N LEU A 335 6.07 -15.17 4.76
CA LEU A 335 4.99 -15.90 4.12
C LEU A 335 5.02 -17.39 4.49
N PHE A 336 6.19 -18.02 4.45
CA PHE A 336 6.37 -19.42 4.80
C PHE A 336 6.08 -19.69 6.27
N VAL A 337 6.67 -18.88 7.17
CA VAL A 337 6.45 -18.99 8.62
C VAL A 337 4.96 -18.77 8.93
N GLY A 338 4.35 -17.73 8.38
CA GLY A 338 2.95 -17.43 8.62
C GLY A 338 2.00 -18.43 7.96
N ALA A 339 2.32 -19.00 6.79
CA ALA A 339 1.53 -20.08 6.19
C ALA A 339 1.43 -21.29 7.14
N ARG A 340 2.58 -21.67 7.72
CA ARG A 340 2.67 -22.81 8.63
C ARG A 340 1.94 -22.60 9.96
N TYR A 341 1.81 -21.35 10.42
CA TYR A 341 1.38 -21.06 11.80
C TYR A 341 0.14 -20.18 11.96
N LEU A 342 -0.18 -19.35 10.97
CA LEU A 342 -1.29 -18.40 10.97
C LEU A 342 -2.37 -18.77 9.94
N GLY A 343 -2.07 -19.74 9.06
CA GLY A 343 -3.01 -20.37 8.15
C GLY A 343 -3.40 -19.53 6.93
N ALA A 344 -4.43 -19.99 6.20
CA ALA A 344 -4.85 -19.46 4.90
C ALA A 344 -5.14 -17.95 4.88
N ARG A 345 -5.77 -17.44 5.95
CA ARG A 345 -6.13 -16.02 6.06
C ARG A 345 -4.89 -15.14 6.07
N TYR A 346 -3.82 -15.57 6.74
CA TYR A 346 -2.55 -14.86 6.73
C TYR A 346 -1.90 -14.91 5.35
N VAL A 347 -1.84 -16.09 4.73
CA VAL A 347 -1.26 -16.26 3.37
C VAL A 347 -1.93 -15.31 2.38
N ARG A 348 -3.26 -15.21 2.43
CA ARG A 348 -4.05 -14.28 1.60
C ARG A 348 -3.77 -12.82 1.96
N LEU A 349 -3.78 -12.45 3.25
CA LEU A 349 -3.49 -11.10 3.71
C LEU A 349 -2.10 -10.65 3.25
N PHE A 350 -1.07 -11.45 3.52
CA PHE A 350 0.32 -11.17 3.20
C PHE A 350 0.50 -11.00 1.69
N SER A 351 -0.12 -11.87 0.88
CA SER A 351 0.00 -11.80 -0.58
C SER A 351 -0.70 -10.58 -1.17
N LEU A 352 -1.88 -10.19 -0.65
CA LEU A 352 -2.55 -8.94 -1.04
C LEU A 352 -1.69 -7.73 -0.69
N PHE A 353 -1.12 -7.69 0.52
CA PHE A 353 -0.25 -6.60 0.96
C PHE A 353 1.09 -6.56 0.21
N SER A 354 1.57 -7.71 -0.27
CA SER A 354 2.72 -7.78 -1.18
C SER A 354 2.40 -7.14 -2.52
N LEU A 355 1.20 -7.35 -3.07
CA LEU A 355 0.75 -6.65 -4.29
C LEU A 355 0.53 -5.15 -4.06
N LEU A 356 0.07 -4.74 -2.87
CA LEU A 356 -0.16 -3.32 -2.55
C LEU A 356 1.11 -2.53 -2.31
N TYR A 357 2.09 -3.12 -1.63
CA TYR A 357 3.26 -2.37 -1.14
C TYR A 357 4.55 -2.83 -1.78
N LEU A 358 4.85 -4.14 -1.76
CA LEU A 358 6.10 -4.64 -2.33
C LEU A 358 6.15 -4.42 -3.84
N PHE A 359 5.11 -4.83 -4.57
CA PHE A 359 5.01 -4.63 -6.02
C PHE A 359 5.07 -3.13 -6.40
N HIS A 360 4.42 -2.26 -5.60
CA HIS A 360 4.39 -0.80 -5.82
C HIS A 360 5.68 -0.10 -5.42
N GLY A 361 6.56 -0.74 -4.65
CA GLY A 361 7.81 -0.12 -4.20
C GLY A 361 7.68 0.68 -2.91
N TRP A 362 6.55 0.54 -2.21
CA TRP A 362 6.35 1.08 -0.85
C TRP A 362 7.05 0.16 0.15
N PHE A 363 8.39 0.11 0.06
CA PHE A 363 9.23 -0.80 0.85
C PHE A 363 9.11 -0.52 2.34
N ALA A 364 9.05 0.74 2.76
CA ALA A 364 8.92 1.07 4.18
C ALA A 364 7.64 0.46 4.81
N PRO A 365 6.42 0.72 4.29
CA PRO A 365 5.21 0.04 4.75
C PRO A 365 5.26 -1.49 4.65
N PHE A 366 5.88 -2.05 3.60
CA PHE A 366 5.99 -3.50 3.45
C PHE A 366 6.92 -4.16 4.46
N LEU A 367 8.08 -3.55 4.71
CA LEU A 367 9.05 -4.02 5.71
C LEU A 367 8.48 -3.91 7.12
N ASP A 368 7.77 -2.82 7.40
CA ASP A 368 7.00 -2.69 8.65
C ASP A 368 5.96 -3.80 8.75
N PHE A 369 5.12 -4.01 7.73
CA PHE A 369 4.13 -5.08 7.73
C PHE A 369 4.74 -6.46 7.96
N THR A 370 5.89 -6.72 7.35
CA THR A 370 6.67 -7.95 7.52
C THR A 370 7.18 -8.11 8.95
N LEU A 371 7.87 -7.09 9.49
CA LEU A 371 8.40 -7.09 10.84
C LEU A 371 7.29 -7.31 11.86
N TYR A 372 6.20 -6.55 11.76
CA TYR A 372 5.08 -6.65 12.69
C TYR A 372 4.31 -7.95 12.52
N SER A 373 4.25 -8.54 11.32
CA SER A 373 3.69 -9.90 11.15
C SER A 373 4.48 -10.94 11.96
N VAL A 374 5.82 -10.85 11.93
CA VAL A 374 6.70 -11.75 12.69
C VAL A 374 6.54 -11.50 14.18
N ILE A 375 6.53 -10.25 14.63
CA ILE A 375 6.29 -9.87 16.02
C ILE A 375 4.93 -10.40 16.49
N TYR A 376 3.87 -10.17 15.71
CA TYR A 376 2.51 -10.62 15.98
C TYR A 376 2.43 -12.14 16.13
N TYR A 377 3.10 -12.89 15.26
CA TYR A 377 3.25 -14.35 15.40
C TYR A 377 3.82 -14.75 16.76
N PHE A 378 4.90 -14.10 17.22
CA PHE A 378 5.51 -14.43 18.51
C PHE A 378 4.60 -14.07 19.71
N PHE A 379 3.96 -12.90 19.69
CA PHE A 379 3.07 -12.46 20.76
C PHE A 379 1.85 -13.36 20.94
N PHE A 380 1.20 -13.77 19.86
CA PHE A 380 -0.03 -14.57 19.94
C PHE A 380 0.23 -16.05 20.24
N LYS A 381 1.28 -16.64 19.67
CA LYS A 381 1.52 -18.08 19.81
C LYS A 381 2.28 -18.46 21.08
N LYS A 382 3.25 -17.65 21.51
CA LYS A 382 4.11 -18.03 22.64
C LYS A 382 3.66 -17.47 23.98
N ILE A 383 3.02 -16.29 24.01
CA ILE A 383 2.75 -15.60 25.28
C ILE A 383 1.35 -15.88 25.83
N LYS A 384 0.45 -16.60 25.11
CA LYS A 384 -0.92 -16.93 25.58
C LYS A 384 -1.76 -15.72 26.07
N ILE A 385 -1.36 -14.48 25.80
CA ILE A 385 -2.07 -13.27 26.28
C ILE A 385 -3.43 -13.09 25.58
N TRP A 386 -3.65 -13.77 24.45
CA TRP A 386 -4.77 -13.51 23.54
C TRP A 386 -5.65 -14.74 23.23
N GLY A 387 -5.41 -15.86 23.91
CA GLY A 387 -6.20 -17.10 23.82
C GLY A 387 -7.50 -17.01 24.62
#